data_AF-A0A2S9FQW2-F1
#
_entry.id   AF-A0A2S9FQW2-F1
#
_cell.length_a   1.000
_cell.length_b   1.000
_cell.length_c   1.000
_cell.angle_alpha   90.00
_cell.angle_beta   90.00
_cell.angle_gamma   90.00
#
_symmetry.space_group_name_H-M   'P 1'
#
loop_
_entity.id
_entity.type
_entity.pdbx_description
1 polymer ?
#
loop_
_entity_poly.entity_id
_entity_poly.type
_entity_poly.pdbx_seq_one_letter_code
_entity_poly.pdbx_strand_id
1 'polypeptide(L)'
;AVLGAPDADLLVLVAGEDVVIVDATAHGVAITRLESLDTTRSIGSVTLTSVSVPADRVLRGAARNARTVFRTLAAAEAVGVSWAVLDMAVEYAKVREQFG
;
A
#
# COMPACT_ATOMS: atom_id res chain seq x y z
N ALA A 1 4.22 -1.99 -8.16
CA ALA A 1 3.70 -2.89 -7.11
C ALA A 1 2.47 -2.24 -6.47
N VAL A 2 1.47 -3.03 -6.13
CA VAL A 2 0.22 -2.62 -5.49
C VAL A 2 0.21 -3.23 -4.09
N LEU A 3 0.09 -2.38 -3.07
CA LEU A 3 0.07 -2.78 -1.66
C LEU A 3 -1.21 -3.58 -1.37
N GLY A 4 -1.09 -4.70 -0.65
CA GLY A 4 -2.20 -5.56 -0.26
C GLY A 4 -2.81 -6.41 -1.38
N ALA A 5 -2.40 -6.20 -2.64
CA ALA A 5 -3.04 -6.85 -3.79
C ALA A 5 -3.13 -8.38 -3.71
N PRO A 6 -2.12 -9.14 -3.22
CA PRO A 6 -2.22 -10.59 -3.13
C PRO A 6 -3.34 -11.12 -2.22
N ASP A 7 -3.85 -10.29 -1.31
CA ASP A 7 -4.82 -10.68 -0.28
C ASP A 7 -6.12 -9.86 -0.37
N ALA A 8 -6.28 -9.05 -1.43
CA ALA A 8 -7.41 -8.13 -1.59
C ALA A 8 -8.58 -8.77 -2.33
N ASP A 9 -9.80 -8.53 -1.88
CA ASP A 9 -11.03 -8.83 -2.65
C ASP A 9 -11.33 -7.74 -3.68
N LEU A 10 -10.93 -6.49 -3.39
CA LEU A 10 -11.12 -5.33 -4.25
C LEU A 10 -9.80 -4.61 -4.51
N LEU A 11 -9.58 -4.26 -5.76
CA LEU A 11 -8.46 -3.45 -6.23
C LEU A 11 -8.94 -2.03 -6.54
N VAL A 12 -8.40 -1.06 -5.84
CA VAL A 12 -8.67 0.37 -6.06
C VAL A 12 -7.47 0.96 -6.80
N LEU A 13 -7.62 1.17 -8.10
CA LEU A 13 -6.51 1.46 -9.01
C LEU A 13 -6.69 2.82 -9.67
N VAL A 14 -5.59 3.56 -9.85
CA VAL A 14 -5.61 4.82 -10.59
C VAL A 14 -5.57 4.53 -12.09
N ALA A 15 -6.48 5.13 -12.85
CA ALA A 15 -6.55 5.07 -14.31
C ALA A 15 -6.66 6.49 -14.88
N GLY A 16 -5.53 7.05 -15.32
CA GLY A 16 -5.45 8.48 -15.66
C GLY A 16 -5.74 9.36 -14.44
N GLU A 17 -6.76 10.22 -14.55
CA GLU A 17 -7.24 11.11 -13.47
C GLU A 17 -8.30 10.46 -12.58
N ASP A 18 -8.83 9.30 -12.99
CA ASP A 18 -9.89 8.59 -12.29
C ASP A 18 -9.32 7.49 -11.39
N VAL A 19 -10.15 6.99 -10.48
CA VAL A 19 -9.89 5.78 -9.71
C VAL A 19 -10.97 4.76 -10.06
N VAL A 20 -10.56 3.54 -10.39
CA VAL A 20 -11.45 2.43 -10.72
C VAL A 20 -11.43 1.38 -9.61
N ILE A 21 -12.58 0.78 -9.34
CA ILE A 21 -12.74 -0.30 -8.37
C ILE A 21 -12.99 -1.60 -9.14
N VAL A 22 -12.05 -2.53 -9.04
CA VAL A 22 -12.06 -3.81 -9.75
C VAL A 22 -12.13 -4.94 -8.74
N ASP A 23 -12.97 -5.94 -9.00
CA ASP A 23 -12.96 -7.18 -8.21
C ASP A 23 -11.67 -7.95 -8.52
N ALA A 24 -10.93 -8.36 -7.49
CA ALA A 24 -9.65 -9.05 -7.65
C ALA A 24 -9.78 -10.39 -8.39
N THR A 25 -10.97 -10.98 -8.39
CA THR A 25 -11.29 -12.24 -9.06
C THR A 25 -11.99 -12.05 -10.41
N ALA A 26 -12.20 -10.81 -10.86
CA ALA A 26 -12.83 -10.55 -12.15
C ALA A 26 -12.04 -11.16 -13.31
N HIS A 27 -12.76 -11.61 -14.34
CA HIS A 27 -12.15 -12.14 -15.54
C HIS A 27 -11.20 -11.12 -16.18
N GLY A 28 -9.96 -11.55 -16.45
CA GLY A 28 -8.90 -10.70 -17.01
C GLY A 28 -8.03 -10.01 -15.97
N VAL A 29 -8.27 -10.22 -14.67
CA VAL A 29 -7.38 -9.78 -13.59
C VAL A 29 -6.37 -10.89 -13.28
N ALA A 30 -5.09 -10.54 -13.25
CA ALA A 30 -4.02 -11.40 -12.78
C ALA A 30 -3.19 -10.69 -11.71
N ILE A 31 -3.03 -11.33 -10.56
CA ILE A 31 -2.23 -10.82 -9.45
C ILE A 31 -1.05 -11.74 -9.22
N THR A 32 0.16 -11.20 -9.28
CA THR A 32 1.40 -11.91 -8.97
C THR A 32 1.97 -11.35 -7.68
N ARG A 33 2.03 -12.18 -6.62
CA ARG A 33 2.71 -11.80 -5.37
C ARG A 33 4.17 -11.48 -5.66
N LEU A 34 4.67 -10.40 -5.08
CA LEU A 34 6.07 -10.00 -5.13
C LEU A 34 6.70 -10.16 -3.75
N GLU A 35 8.01 -10.39 -3.73
CA GLU A 35 8.78 -10.38 -2.49
C GLU A 35 8.85 -8.96 -1.92
N SER A 36 8.64 -8.83 -0.61
CA SER A 36 8.63 -7.56 0.12
C SER A 36 9.77 -7.54 1.14
N LEU A 37 10.45 -6.40 1.26
CA LEU A 37 11.39 -6.16 2.36
C LEU A 37 10.66 -6.15 3.72
N ASP A 38 9.45 -5.61 3.74
CA ASP A 38 8.58 -5.60 4.91
C ASP A 38 7.67 -6.82 4.86
N THR A 39 7.98 -7.83 5.67
CA THR A 39 7.23 -9.08 5.74
C THR A 39 5.85 -8.93 6.37
N THR A 40 5.56 -7.80 7.01
CA THR A 40 4.23 -7.50 7.56
C THR A 40 3.25 -7.02 6.50
N ARG A 41 3.73 -6.79 5.26
CA ARG A 41 2.95 -6.24 4.16
C ARG A 41 3.11 -7.04 2.88
N SER A 42 1.99 -7.48 2.33
CA SER A 42 1.96 -8.07 1.00
C SER A 42 1.98 -6.99 -0.09
N ILE A 43 2.71 -7.27 -1.17
CA ILE A 43 2.69 -6.46 -2.39
C ILE A 43 2.56 -7.37 -3.60
N GLY A 44 1.90 -6.87 -4.65
CA GLY A 44 1.71 -7.62 -5.88
C GLY A 44 1.91 -6.79 -7.14
N SER A 45 2.17 -7.46 -8.26
CA SER A 45 1.92 -6.91 -9.59
C SER A 45 0.51 -7.24 -10.01
N VAL A 46 -0.21 -6.26 -10.57
CA VAL A 46 -1.58 -6.44 -11.07
C VAL A 46 -1.58 -6.17 -12.57
N THR A 47 -2.04 -7.16 -13.34
CA THR A 47 -2.27 -7.04 -14.78
C THR A 47 -3.76 -7.12 -15.05
N LEU A 48 -4.28 -6.18 -15.85
CA LEU A 48 -5.68 -6.15 -16.28
C LEU A 48 -5.72 -6.31 -17.80
N THR A 49 -6.43 -7.34 -18.27
CA THR A 49 -6.60 -7.63 -19.70
C THR A 49 -8.09 -7.61 -20.05
N SER A 50 -8.51 -6.60 -20.82
CA SER A 50 -9.91 -6.44 -21.28
C SER A 50 -10.95 -6.49 -20.14
N VAL A 51 -10.58 -5.99 -18.95
CA VAL A 51 -11.47 -5.92 -17.80
C VAL A 51 -12.49 -4.79 -18.02
N SER A 52 -13.78 -5.12 -18.01
CA SER A 52 -14.86 -4.13 -18.08
C SER A 52 -15.13 -3.60 -16.67
N VAL A 53 -15.08 -2.27 -16.51
CA VAL A 53 -15.42 -1.59 -15.25
C VAL A 53 -16.72 -0.82 -15.45
N PRO A 54 -17.78 -1.12 -14.70
CA PRO A 54 -19.04 -0.41 -14.81
C PRO A 54 -18.88 1.04 -14.30
N ALA A 55 -19.68 1.96 -14.84
CA ALA A 55 -19.51 3.40 -14.61
C ALA A 55 -19.69 3.83 -13.14
N ASP A 56 -20.47 3.08 -12.37
CA ASP A 56 -20.69 3.27 -10.93
C ASP A 56 -19.47 2.87 -10.08
N ARG A 57 -18.50 2.13 -10.65
CA ARG A 57 -17.22 1.79 -10.04
C ARG A 57 -16.06 2.69 -10.51
N VAL A 58 -16.38 3.83 -11.12
CA VAL A 58 -15.41 4.83 -11.54
C VAL A 58 -15.57 6.10 -10.69
N LEU A 59 -14.59 6.38 -9.86
CA LEU A 59 -14.47 7.62 -9.10
C LEU A 59 -13.74 8.66 -9.97
N ARG A 60 -14.51 9.49 -10.66
CA ARG A 60 -13.98 10.46 -11.62
C ARG A 60 -13.17 11.57 -10.96
N GLY A 61 -12.00 11.88 -11.51
CA GLY A 61 -11.08 12.92 -11.01
C GLY A 61 -10.46 12.63 -9.64
N ALA A 62 -10.64 11.42 -9.10
CA ALA A 62 -10.26 11.09 -7.73
C ALA A 62 -8.76 10.78 -7.56
N ALA A 63 -7.99 10.60 -8.64
CA ALA A 63 -6.61 10.13 -8.57
C ALA A 63 -5.73 11.03 -7.70
N ARG A 64 -5.86 12.36 -7.83
CA ARG A 64 -5.10 13.32 -7.02
C ARG A 64 -5.43 13.17 -5.54
N ASN A 65 -6.71 13.06 -5.20
CA ASN A 65 -7.16 12.95 -3.81
C ASN A 65 -6.72 11.61 -3.20
N ALA A 66 -6.86 10.50 -3.92
CA ALA A 66 -6.40 9.20 -3.47
C ALA A 66 -4.89 9.18 -3.19
N ARG A 67 -4.07 9.74 -4.09
CA ARG A 67 -2.61 9.87 -3.87
C ARG A 67 -2.28 10.77 -2.68
N THR A 68 -3.05 11.84 -2.47
CA THR A 68 -2.87 12.75 -1.32
C THR A 68 -3.12 12.00 -0.01
N VAL A 69 -4.26 11.32 0.10
CA VAL A 69 -4.61 10.52 1.29
C VAL A 69 -3.57 9.45 1.55
N PHE A 70 -3.16 8.69 0.52
CA PHE A 70 -2.13 7.65 0.67
C PHE A 70 -0.81 8.21 1.22
N ARG A 71 -0.34 9.34 0.66
CA ARG A 71 0.90 10.00 1.13
C ARG A 71 0.78 10.49 2.57
N THR A 72 -0.37 11.07 2.93
CA THR A 72 -0.62 11.53 4.31
C THR A 72 -0.58 10.36 5.30
N LEU A 73 -1.24 9.25 4.98
CA LEU A 73 -1.23 8.05 5.83
C LEU A 73 0.15 7.42 5.95
N ALA A 74 0.88 7.29 4.84
CA ALA A 74 2.25 6.78 4.85
C ALA A 74 3.20 7.67 5.65
N ALA A 75 3.04 9.01 5.57
CA ALA A 75 3.82 9.93 6.37
C ALA A 75 3.51 9.81 7.88
N ALA A 76 2.23 9.72 8.23
CA ALA A 76 1.81 9.54 9.62
C ALA A 76 2.36 8.23 10.23
N GLU A 77 2.32 7.14 9.47
CA GLU A 77 2.94 5.89 9.87
C GLU A 77 4.45 6.02 10.06
N ALA A 78 5.16 6.62 9.09
CA ALA A 78 6.61 6.78 9.17
C ALA A 78 7.03 7.58 10.42
N VAL A 79 6.25 8.59 10.80
CA VAL A 79 6.46 9.36 12.04
C VAL A 79 6.28 8.46 13.27
N GLY A 80 5.20 7.67 13.32
CA GLY A 80 4.96 6.74 14.43
C GLY A 80 6.05 5.69 14.58
N VAL A 81 6.48 5.08 13.47
CA VAL A 81 7.60 4.13 13.44
C VAL A 81 8.89 4.79 13.92
N SER A 82 9.21 5.98 13.41
CA SER A 82 10.43 6.70 13.78
C SER A 82 10.46 7.04 15.28
N TRP A 83 9.31 7.43 15.85
CA TRP A 83 9.20 7.68 17.28
C TRP A 83 9.45 6.40 18.08
N ALA A 84 8.75 5.30 17.76
CA ALA A 84 8.94 4.03 18.47
C ALA A 84 10.39 3.53 18.38
N VAL A 85 11.01 3.62 17.20
CA VAL A 85 12.42 3.24 16.99
C VAL A 85 13.36 4.11 17.82
N LEU A 86 13.13 5.42 17.88
CA LEU A 86 13.94 6.32 18.68
C LEU A 86 13.83 6.00 20.17
N ASP A 87 12.61 5.80 20.68
CA ASP A 87 12.37 5.47 22.09
C ASP A 87 13.09 4.18 22.48
N MET A 88 12.92 3.11 21.70
CA MET A 88 13.63 1.84 21.91
C MET A 88 15.15 1.99 21.85
N ALA A 89 15.67 2.78 20.91
CA ALA A 89 17.10 3.00 20.78
C ALA A 89 17.67 3.76 21.98
N VAL A 90 16.96 4.78 22.47
CA VAL A 90 17.34 5.55 23.66
C VAL A 90 17.33 4.67 24.91
N GLU A 91 16.27 3.90 25.12
CA GLU A 91 16.16 2.99 26.26
C GLU A 91 17.29 1.94 26.24
N TYR A 92 17.57 1.36 25.07
CA TYR A 92 18.68 0.43 24.93
C TYR A 92 20.05 1.09 25.20
N ALA A 93 20.28 2.28 24.65
CA ALA A 93 21.55 2.99 24.82
C ALA A 93 21.87 3.34 26.28
N LYS A 94 20.85 3.62 27.11
CA LYS A 94 21.03 3.93 28.53
C LYS A 94 21.58 2.76 29.35
N VAL A 95 21.24 1.53 28.97
CA VAL A 95 21.58 0.32 29.74
C VAL A 95 22.69 -0.51 29.08
N ARG A 96 23.02 -0.21 27.81
CA ARG A 96 24.03 -0.96 27.08
C ARG A 96 25.44 -0.48 27.42
N GLU A 97 26.16 -1.28 28.19
CA GLU A 97 27.60 -1.10 28.42
C GLU A 97 28.44 -1.80 27.34
N GLN A 98 29.53 -1.15 26.94
CA GLN A 98 30.54 -1.68 26.04
C GLN A 98 31.88 -0.99 26.35
N PHE A 99 32.98 -1.72 26.27
CA PHE A 99 34.34 -1.24 26.57
C PHE A 99 34.68 -0.99 28.06
N GLY A 100 33.88 -1.55 28.97
CA GLY A 100 34.05 -1.35 30.43
C GLY A 100 33.53 0.01 30.84
#